data_AF-A0A1W9VQU5-F1
#
_entry.id   AF-A0A1W9VQU5-F1
#
_cell.length_a   1.000
_cell.length_b   1.000
_cell.length_c   1.000
_cell.angle_alpha   90.00
_cell.angle_beta   90.00
_cell.angle_gamma   90.00
#
_symmetry.space_group_name_H-M   'P 1'
#
loop_
_entity.id
_entity.type
_entity.pdbx_description
1 polymer ?
#
loop_
_entity_poly.entity_id
_entity_poly.type
_entity_poly.pdbx_seq_one_letter_code
_entity_poly.pdbx_strand_id
1 'polypeptide(L)'
;MLTDILDKIMTIFGVKQDSDAKGKKLIKDLKKNLKKNSKFFNTKKDEVTTNMAQFFYNIYRVVSPYADLLDNIDSSKELKNMIVENFMSDKQKTSVDRLSSEKITERLAKSKNVKIGASQIHKEIVSLVSSFSSDLTNEINNTYALVLVFKELACFNYYFMLKKFDSKLPNYDFVYKPNFTDISGSYISEDLKDFLEVLAKITISSNWKVIFGIFSNYRSNLSIDNKGWNKVLKSLGDVKKSFTLLHIVQVIDENPFYSVESRFDNSSIVEDYINSIRSDAEDSLKSVLRQKKDIAISKYVDLIFGDASVTERNKFYTKSANITYEKKELEGFKYVDPINFMRAYFLDYFKTEAKNVIEILLIQGQWATNVLSQELSEAFHQIQESLPKTIDLDNSLADDQPNGERIKAT
;
A
#
# COMPACT_ATOMS: atom_id res chain seq x y z
N MET A 1 29.49 31.49 31.57
CA MET A 1 30.88 31.99 31.52
C MET A 1 31.53 31.83 30.15
N LEU A 2 31.62 30.62 29.57
CA LEU A 2 32.17 30.43 28.21
C LEU A 2 31.30 31.07 27.10
N THR A 3 29.97 31.07 27.27
CA THR A 3 29.01 31.74 26.38
C THR A 3 29.14 33.27 26.39
N ASP A 4 29.28 33.89 27.57
CA ASP A 4 29.48 35.34 27.69
C ASP A 4 30.82 35.83 27.11
N ILE A 5 31.85 34.99 27.15
CA ILE A 5 33.16 35.31 26.58
C ILE A 5 33.13 35.20 25.06
N LEU A 6 32.45 34.18 24.51
CA LEU A 6 32.20 34.06 23.07
C LEU A 6 31.34 35.20 22.54
N ASP A 7 30.27 35.60 23.25
CA ASP A 7 29.46 36.75 22.87
C ASP A 7 30.26 38.06 22.94
N LYS A 8 31.05 38.30 23.99
CA LYS A 8 31.92 39.49 24.09
C LYS A 8 32.99 39.54 23.00
N ILE A 9 33.61 38.41 22.65
CA ILE A 9 34.60 38.33 21.57
C ILE A 9 33.93 38.57 20.21
N MET A 10 32.75 38.00 19.95
CA MET A 10 31.98 38.24 18.72
C MET A 10 31.50 39.70 18.60
N THR A 11 31.32 40.41 19.72
CA THR A 11 30.98 41.84 19.75
C THR A 11 32.21 42.73 19.47
N ILE A 12 33.41 42.33 19.92
CA ILE A 12 34.67 43.08 19.72
C ILE A 12 35.19 42.95 18.27
N PHE A 13 34.94 41.82 17.60
CA PHE A 13 35.34 41.59 16.20
C PHE A 13 34.29 42.00 15.15
N GLY A 14 33.20 42.67 15.54
CA GLY A 14 32.22 43.25 14.60
C GLY A 14 31.38 42.27 13.77
N VAL A 15 31.59 40.95 13.91
CA VAL A 15 30.96 39.91 13.07
C VAL A 15 29.43 39.89 13.24
N LYS A 16 28.90 40.13 14.45
CA LYS A 16 27.45 40.22 14.72
C LYS A 16 26.82 41.50 14.16
N GLN A 17 27.55 42.62 14.23
CA GLN A 17 27.11 43.91 13.67
C GLN A 17 27.06 43.88 12.13
N ASP A 18 27.99 43.15 11.52
CA ASP A 18 28.11 43.06 10.07
C ASP A 18 27.02 42.16 9.45
N SER A 19 26.57 41.09 10.13
CA SER A 19 25.43 40.28 9.67
C SER A 19 24.10 41.01 9.80
N ASP A 20 23.89 41.75 10.90
CA ASP A 20 22.67 42.54 11.12
C ASP A 20 22.58 43.73 10.16
N ALA A 21 23.70 44.41 9.89
CA ALA A 21 23.76 45.48 8.91
C ALA A 21 23.52 44.95 7.47
N LYS A 22 24.10 43.80 7.13
CA LYS A 22 23.84 43.12 5.85
C LYS A 22 22.38 42.69 5.74
N GLY A 23 21.79 42.12 6.78
CA GLY A 23 20.39 41.73 6.82
C GLY A 23 19.44 42.91 6.59
N LYS A 24 19.64 44.02 7.32
CA LYS A 24 18.85 45.26 7.13
C LYS A 24 19.00 45.85 5.73
N LYS A 25 20.18 45.77 5.13
CA LYS A 25 20.41 46.20 3.74
C LYS A 25 19.63 45.32 2.75
N LEU A 26 19.66 44.00 2.92
CA LEU A 26 18.91 43.06 2.08
C LEU A 26 17.39 43.32 2.18
N ILE A 27 16.84 43.46 3.39
CA ILE A 27 15.43 43.80 3.58
C ILE A 27 15.05 45.11 2.88
N LYS A 28 15.91 46.13 2.96
CA LYS A 28 15.68 47.41 2.27
C LYS A 28 15.64 47.24 0.75
N ASP A 29 16.51 46.40 0.19
CA ASP A 29 16.55 46.15 -1.26
C ASP A 29 15.37 45.27 -1.71
N LEU A 30 14.93 44.30 -0.89
CA LEU A 30 13.68 43.57 -1.10
C LEU A 30 12.46 44.50 -1.10
N LYS A 31 12.35 45.42 -0.12
CA LYS A 31 11.30 46.45 -0.10
C LYS A 31 11.33 47.34 -1.36
N LYS A 32 12.50 47.72 -1.87
CA LYS A 32 12.59 48.47 -3.14
C LYS A 32 12.10 47.65 -4.34
N ASN A 33 12.49 46.38 -4.42
CA ASN A 33 12.08 45.48 -5.49
C ASN A 33 10.56 45.27 -5.49
N LEU A 34 9.99 44.92 -4.34
CA LEU A 34 8.54 44.74 -4.15
C LEU A 34 7.77 46.00 -4.55
N LYS A 35 8.23 47.18 -4.12
CA LYS A 35 7.58 48.45 -4.48
C LYS A 35 7.52 48.70 -5.98
N LYS A 36 8.52 48.24 -6.74
CA LYS A 36 8.59 48.44 -8.20
C LYS A 36 7.80 47.38 -8.97
N ASN A 37 7.84 46.13 -8.49
CA ASN A 37 7.47 44.96 -9.30
C ASN A 37 6.23 44.22 -8.80
N SER A 38 5.73 44.54 -7.60
CA SER A 38 4.58 43.85 -7.01
C SER A 38 3.48 44.81 -6.61
N LYS A 39 2.23 44.44 -6.94
CA LYS A 39 1.03 45.10 -6.43
C LYS A 39 0.49 44.46 -5.16
N PHE A 40 1.13 43.40 -4.66
CA PHE A 40 0.64 42.58 -3.53
C PHE A 40 1.01 43.13 -2.16
N PHE A 41 1.99 44.04 -2.08
CA PHE A 41 2.52 44.52 -0.80
C PHE A 41 2.85 46.01 -0.83
N ASN A 42 2.36 46.75 0.16
CA ASN A 42 2.63 48.15 0.39
C ASN A 42 3.78 48.30 1.41
N THR A 43 4.99 48.51 0.90
CA THR A 43 6.22 48.55 1.70
C THR A 43 6.34 49.75 2.63
N LYS A 44 5.46 50.75 2.53
CA LYS A 44 5.44 51.89 3.46
C LYS A 44 4.63 51.61 4.72
N LYS A 45 3.56 50.82 4.58
CA LYS A 45 2.63 50.49 5.66
C LYS A 45 2.83 49.06 6.18
N ASP A 46 3.68 48.29 5.52
CA ASP A 46 3.86 46.85 5.74
C ASP A 46 2.52 46.08 5.68
N GLU A 47 1.69 46.51 4.73
CA GLU A 47 0.36 45.96 4.47
C GLU A 47 0.38 45.10 3.21
N VAL A 48 -0.32 43.98 3.26
CA VAL A 48 -0.67 43.18 2.09
C VAL A 48 -1.95 43.71 1.48
N THR A 49 -2.02 43.74 0.15
CA THR A 49 -3.07 44.48 -0.56
C THR A 49 -4.25 43.61 -0.98
N THR A 50 -5.36 44.26 -1.30
CA THR A 50 -6.52 43.63 -1.95
C THR A 50 -6.18 42.86 -3.23
N ASN A 51 -5.13 43.24 -3.98
CA ASN A 51 -4.71 42.49 -5.17
C ASN A 51 -4.17 41.11 -4.81
N MET A 52 -3.53 40.96 -3.65
CA MET A 52 -3.07 39.66 -3.18
C MET A 52 -4.24 38.79 -2.73
N ALA A 53 -5.20 39.37 -2.01
CA ALA A 53 -6.44 38.67 -1.68
C ALA A 53 -7.18 38.19 -2.94
N GLN A 54 -7.26 39.04 -3.97
CA GLN A 54 -7.86 38.67 -5.25
C GLN A 54 -7.08 37.55 -5.97
N PHE A 55 -5.76 37.54 -5.88
CA PHE A 55 -4.92 36.44 -6.40
C PHE A 55 -5.29 35.11 -5.73
N PHE A 56 -5.33 35.06 -4.40
CA PHE A 56 -5.70 33.85 -3.66
C PHE A 56 -7.17 33.45 -3.89
N TYR A 57 -8.10 34.41 -3.93
CA TYR A 57 -9.52 34.13 -4.23
C TYR A 57 -9.72 33.53 -5.62
N ASN A 58 -8.94 33.98 -6.61
CA ASN A 58 -8.99 33.41 -7.96
C ASN A 58 -8.54 31.96 -8.00
N ILE A 59 -7.56 31.58 -7.16
CA ILE A 59 -7.14 30.19 -7.01
C ILE A 59 -8.24 29.41 -6.28
N TYR A 60 -8.67 29.89 -5.11
CA TYR A 60 -9.71 29.30 -4.26
C TYR A 60 -10.95 28.89 -5.06
N ARG A 61 -11.50 29.81 -5.86
CA ARG A 61 -12.66 29.56 -6.74
C ARG A 61 -12.48 28.38 -7.70
N VAL A 62 -11.26 28.16 -8.19
CA VAL A 62 -11.00 27.18 -9.23
C VAL A 62 -10.68 25.81 -8.63
N VAL A 63 -9.92 25.75 -7.53
CA VAL A 63 -9.41 24.47 -7.01
C VAL A 63 -10.20 23.93 -5.82
N SER A 64 -10.69 24.80 -4.94
CA SER A 64 -11.33 24.34 -3.70
C SER A 64 -12.72 23.73 -3.84
N PRO A 65 -13.49 23.91 -4.93
CA PRO A 65 -14.69 23.09 -5.16
C PRO A 65 -14.42 21.58 -5.18
N TYR A 66 -13.17 21.16 -5.39
CA TYR A 66 -12.76 19.76 -5.40
C TYR A 66 -12.16 19.28 -4.08
N ALA A 67 -11.97 20.16 -3.08
CA ALA A 67 -11.28 19.82 -1.83
C ALA A 67 -11.91 18.60 -1.14
N ASP A 68 -13.23 18.60 -0.96
CA ASP A 68 -13.95 17.50 -0.31
C ASP A 68 -13.88 16.18 -1.10
N LEU A 69 -13.82 16.27 -2.45
CA LEU A 69 -13.72 15.09 -3.31
C LEU A 69 -12.30 14.49 -3.32
N LEU A 70 -11.29 15.34 -3.08
CA LEU A 70 -9.89 14.99 -2.99
C LEU A 70 -9.50 14.61 -1.55
N ASP A 71 -10.41 14.80 -0.59
CA ASP A 71 -10.17 14.36 0.77
C ASP A 71 -9.98 12.84 0.81
N ASN A 72 -8.91 12.41 1.48
CA ASN A 72 -8.45 11.01 1.53
C ASN A 72 -8.11 10.35 0.17
N ILE A 73 -7.94 11.11 -0.91
CA ILE A 73 -7.69 10.55 -2.26
C ILE A 73 -6.39 9.69 -2.34
N ASP A 74 -5.42 10.00 -1.50
CA ASP A 74 -4.15 9.29 -1.30
C ASP A 74 -4.30 7.89 -0.69
N SER A 75 -5.44 7.62 -0.04
CA SER A 75 -5.78 6.28 0.47
C SER A 75 -6.49 5.40 -0.57
N SER A 76 -6.95 5.98 -1.69
CA SER A 76 -7.74 5.25 -2.69
C SER A 76 -6.89 4.28 -3.51
N LYS A 77 -7.01 2.97 -3.22
CA LYS A 77 -6.41 1.90 -4.04
C LYS A 77 -6.95 1.93 -5.48
N GLU A 78 -8.23 2.19 -5.65
CA GLU A 78 -8.88 2.26 -6.95
C GLU A 78 -8.26 3.35 -7.84
N LEU A 79 -8.09 4.56 -7.31
CA LEU A 79 -7.43 5.62 -8.07
C LEU A 79 -5.99 5.28 -8.40
N LYS A 80 -5.22 4.75 -7.45
CA LYS A 80 -3.83 4.33 -7.69
C LYS A 80 -3.77 3.32 -8.83
N ASN A 81 -4.64 2.31 -8.82
CA ASN A 81 -4.75 1.32 -9.89
C ASN A 81 -5.12 1.97 -11.23
N MET A 82 -6.12 2.86 -11.26
CA MET A 82 -6.51 3.59 -12.48
C MET A 82 -5.36 4.41 -13.07
N ILE A 83 -4.53 5.03 -12.21
CA ILE A 83 -3.34 5.76 -12.66
C ILE A 83 -2.37 4.79 -13.33
N VAL A 84 -2.05 3.64 -12.71
CA VAL A 84 -1.16 2.64 -13.33
C VAL A 84 -1.74 2.15 -14.66
N GLU A 85 -3.00 1.76 -14.68
CA GLU A 85 -3.69 1.19 -15.84
C GLU A 85 -3.82 2.17 -17.01
N ASN A 86 -3.86 3.48 -16.73
CA ASN A 86 -3.90 4.51 -17.77
C ASN A 86 -2.65 4.48 -18.66
N PHE A 87 -1.49 4.10 -18.12
CA PHE A 87 -0.22 4.03 -18.86
C PHE A 87 0.12 2.62 -19.36
N MET A 88 -0.64 1.61 -18.94
CA MET A 88 -0.41 0.24 -19.39
C MET A 88 -0.78 0.06 -20.86
N SER A 89 0.08 -0.63 -21.60
CA SER A 89 -0.24 -1.15 -22.93
C SER A 89 -1.32 -2.23 -22.88
N ASP A 90 -2.02 -2.44 -24.00
CA ASP A 90 -3.01 -3.53 -24.13
C ASP A 90 -2.42 -4.90 -23.82
N LYS A 91 -1.13 -5.11 -24.15
CA LYS A 91 -0.40 -6.34 -23.81
C LYS A 91 -0.27 -6.50 -22.30
N GLN A 92 0.07 -5.44 -21.57
CA GLN A 92 0.18 -5.47 -20.12
C GLN A 92 -1.19 -5.69 -19.48
N LYS A 93 -2.24 -5.02 -19.96
CA LYS A 93 -3.62 -5.21 -19.47
C LYS A 93 -4.10 -6.64 -19.68
N THR A 94 -3.82 -7.22 -20.84
CA THR A 94 -4.11 -8.63 -21.13
C THR A 94 -3.33 -9.58 -20.22
N SER A 95 -2.06 -9.27 -19.92
CA SER A 95 -1.26 -10.06 -18.97
C SER A 95 -1.84 -10.01 -17.56
N VAL A 96 -2.33 -8.85 -17.10
CA VAL A 96 -3.01 -8.71 -15.80
C VAL A 96 -4.31 -9.53 -15.77
N ASP A 97 -5.16 -9.43 -16.80
CA ASP A 97 -6.40 -10.20 -16.89
C ASP A 97 -6.15 -11.71 -16.82
N ARG A 98 -5.13 -12.20 -17.54
CA ARG A 98 -4.72 -13.62 -17.52
C ARG A 98 -4.22 -14.12 -16.17
N LEU A 99 -3.75 -13.20 -15.31
CA LEU A 99 -3.28 -13.48 -13.96
C LEU A 99 -4.38 -13.29 -12.90
N SER A 100 -5.62 -12.96 -13.30
CA SER A 100 -6.75 -12.94 -12.39
C SER A 100 -7.04 -14.33 -11.83
N SER A 101 -7.60 -14.37 -10.61
CA SER A 101 -7.97 -15.60 -9.92
C SER A 101 -8.90 -16.48 -10.74
N GLU A 102 -9.86 -15.88 -11.45
CA GLU A 102 -10.81 -16.58 -12.31
C GLU A 102 -10.09 -17.30 -13.47
N LYS A 103 -9.25 -16.57 -14.22
CA LYS A 103 -8.53 -17.12 -15.38
C LYS A 103 -7.50 -18.17 -14.98
N ILE A 104 -6.81 -17.97 -13.86
CA ILE A 104 -5.88 -18.97 -13.30
C ILE A 104 -6.64 -20.26 -12.96
N THR A 105 -7.76 -20.15 -12.25
CA THR A 105 -8.58 -21.30 -11.84
C THR A 105 -9.11 -22.06 -13.05
N GLU A 106 -9.71 -21.36 -14.01
CA GLU A 106 -10.23 -21.95 -15.24
C GLU A 106 -9.13 -22.71 -16.02
N ARG A 107 -7.97 -22.08 -16.19
CA ARG A 107 -6.84 -22.64 -16.93
C ARG A 107 -6.28 -23.90 -16.26
N LEU A 108 -6.12 -23.89 -14.95
CA LEU A 108 -5.60 -25.03 -14.21
C LEU A 108 -6.62 -26.16 -14.06
N ALA A 109 -7.91 -25.84 -13.99
CA ALA A 109 -8.98 -26.84 -13.98
C ALA A 109 -8.96 -27.69 -15.26
N LYS A 110 -8.79 -27.04 -16.42
CA LYS A 110 -8.72 -27.66 -17.77
C LYS A 110 -7.36 -28.28 -18.10
N SER A 111 -6.32 -28.00 -17.32
CA SER A 111 -4.97 -28.48 -17.61
C SER A 111 -4.82 -29.98 -17.33
N LYS A 112 -4.28 -30.71 -18.32
CA LYS A 112 -3.87 -32.12 -18.15
C LYS A 112 -2.66 -32.25 -17.23
N ASN A 113 -1.79 -31.24 -17.17
CA ASN A 113 -0.62 -31.21 -16.31
C ASN A 113 -0.58 -29.88 -15.54
N VAL A 114 -1.07 -29.95 -14.30
CA VAL A 114 -1.19 -28.79 -13.41
C VAL A 114 0.20 -28.19 -13.08
N LYS A 115 1.26 -29.00 -13.02
CA LYS A 115 2.63 -28.50 -12.76
C LYS A 115 3.16 -27.64 -13.90
N ILE A 116 2.90 -28.04 -15.16
CA ILE A 116 3.28 -27.23 -16.33
C ILE A 116 2.49 -25.92 -16.36
N GLY A 117 1.18 -25.99 -16.08
CA GLY A 117 0.33 -24.80 -15.99
C GLY A 117 0.79 -23.82 -14.91
N ALA A 118 1.15 -24.33 -13.73
CA ALA A 118 1.72 -23.54 -12.64
C ALA A 118 3.03 -22.84 -13.04
N SER A 119 3.94 -23.56 -13.72
CA SER A 119 5.19 -22.98 -14.21
C SER A 119 4.95 -21.88 -15.25
N GLN A 120 3.95 -22.04 -16.13
CA GLN A 120 3.58 -20.99 -17.08
C GLN A 120 3.03 -19.74 -16.38
N ILE A 121 2.18 -19.89 -15.37
CA ILE A 121 1.69 -18.78 -14.56
C ILE A 121 2.85 -18.02 -13.90
N HIS A 122 3.80 -18.73 -13.28
CA HIS A 122 5.00 -18.08 -12.70
C HIS A 122 5.82 -17.32 -13.73
N LYS A 123 6.00 -17.86 -14.95
CA LYS A 123 6.68 -17.14 -16.03
C LYS A 123 5.92 -15.90 -16.47
N GLU A 124 4.59 -15.94 -16.50
CA GLU A 124 3.74 -14.78 -16.82
C GLU A 124 3.84 -13.70 -15.75
N ILE A 125 3.86 -14.07 -14.46
CA ILE A 125 4.11 -13.14 -13.36
C ILE A 125 5.45 -12.43 -13.54
N VAL A 126 6.54 -13.19 -13.76
CA VAL A 126 7.88 -12.61 -13.97
C VAL A 126 7.89 -11.70 -15.21
N SER A 127 7.27 -12.14 -16.31
CA SER A 127 7.17 -11.35 -17.53
C SER A 127 6.37 -10.05 -17.35
N LEU A 128 5.31 -10.07 -16.54
CA LEU A 128 4.54 -8.86 -16.21
C LEU A 128 5.43 -7.88 -15.44
N VAL A 129 6.11 -8.35 -14.39
CA VAL A 129 7.00 -7.51 -13.57
C VAL A 129 8.08 -6.86 -14.44
N SER A 130 8.75 -7.65 -15.29
CA SER A 130 9.78 -7.14 -16.19
C SER A 130 9.27 -6.22 -17.30
N SER A 131 7.96 -6.19 -17.55
CA SER A 131 7.38 -5.29 -18.57
C SER A 131 7.26 -3.84 -18.11
N PHE A 132 7.34 -3.57 -16.79
CA PHE A 132 7.37 -2.22 -16.26
C PHE A 132 8.80 -1.69 -16.26
N SER A 133 9.13 -0.87 -17.26
CA SER A 133 10.43 -0.21 -17.34
C SER A 133 10.58 0.87 -16.26
N SER A 134 11.83 1.28 -15.99
CA SER A 134 12.11 2.42 -15.10
C SER A 134 11.41 3.69 -15.58
N ASP A 135 11.45 3.97 -16.88
CA ASP A 135 10.82 5.17 -17.45
C ASP A 135 9.30 5.18 -17.26
N LEU A 136 8.64 4.05 -17.55
CA LEU A 136 7.20 3.90 -17.33
C LEU A 136 6.85 4.05 -15.84
N THR A 137 7.65 3.43 -14.97
CA THR A 137 7.47 3.50 -13.51
C THR A 137 7.59 4.94 -13.01
N ASN A 138 8.59 5.67 -13.48
CA ASN A 138 8.80 7.07 -13.14
C ASN A 138 7.65 7.94 -13.68
N GLU A 139 7.16 7.72 -14.89
CA GLU A 139 6.03 8.46 -15.46
C GLU A 139 4.74 8.28 -14.63
N ILE A 140 4.45 7.04 -14.22
CA ILE A 140 3.30 6.70 -13.39
C ILE A 140 3.42 7.36 -12.00
N ASN A 141 4.57 7.21 -11.34
CA ASN A 141 4.81 7.77 -10.01
C ASN A 141 4.80 9.31 -10.04
N ASN A 142 5.36 9.94 -11.07
CA ASN A 142 5.27 11.38 -11.27
C ASN A 142 3.82 11.84 -11.47
N THR A 143 3.02 11.07 -12.20
CA THR A 143 1.59 11.37 -12.39
C THR A 143 0.83 11.30 -11.07
N TYR A 144 1.13 10.32 -10.22
CA TYR A 144 0.57 10.23 -8.88
C TYR A 144 1.02 11.38 -7.98
N ALA A 145 2.29 11.77 -8.03
CA ALA A 145 2.79 12.94 -7.29
C ALA A 145 2.05 14.23 -7.71
N LEU A 146 1.70 14.39 -8.99
CA LEU A 146 0.89 15.53 -9.44
C LEU A 146 -0.53 15.52 -8.86
N VAL A 147 -1.13 14.34 -8.66
CA VAL A 147 -2.42 14.21 -7.97
C VAL A 147 -2.30 14.72 -6.52
N LEU A 148 -1.23 14.34 -5.81
CA LEU A 148 -0.99 14.81 -4.44
C LEU A 148 -0.75 16.32 -4.36
N VAL A 149 0.03 16.88 -5.30
CA VAL A 149 0.24 18.34 -5.38
C VAL A 149 -1.08 19.07 -5.68
N PHE A 150 -1.93 18.51 -6.54
CA PHE A 150 -3.26 19.08 -6.80
C PHE A 150 -4.14 19.04 -5.55
N LYS A 151 -4.13 17.92 -4.82
CA LYS A 151 -4.82 17.78 -3.53
C LYS A 151 -4.38 18.85 -2.54
N GLU A 152 -3.07 18.99 -2.31
CA GLU A 152 -2.54 20.01 -1.39
C GLU A 152 -2.95 21.42 -1.79
N LEU A 153 -2.91 21.74 -3.08
CA LEU A 153 -3.37 23.03 -3.58
C LEU A 153 -4.88 23.22 -3.37
N ALA A 154 -5.71 22.22 -3.66
CA ALA A 154 -7.15 22.32 -3.50
C ALA A 154 -7.59 22.45 -2.04
N CYS A 155 -6.93 21.71 -1.15
CA CYS A 155 -7.23 21.63 0.28
C CYS A 155 -6.50 22.70 1.12
N PHE A 156 -5.69 23.57 0.50
CA PHE A 156 -5.09 24.70 1.21
C PHE A 156 -6.18 25.58 1.84
N ASN A 157 -5.90 26.13 3.03
CA ASN A 157 -6.88 26.84 3.81
C ASN A 157 -7.13 28.29 3.35
N TYR A 158 -7.57 28.44 2.10
CA TYR A 158 -7.89 29.74 1.51
C TYR A 158 -8.97 30.48 2.28
N TYR A 159 -9.99 29.77 2.78
CA TYR A 159 -11.13 30.38 3.45
C TYR A 159 -10.67 31.21 4.66
N PHE A 160 -9.90 30.60 5.57
CA PHE A 160 -9.43 31.30 6.76
C PHE A 160 -8.45 32.43 6.43
N MET A 161 -7.57 32.23 5.45
CA MET A 161 -6.66 33.29 4.97
C MET A 161 -7.45 34.48 4.40
N LEU A 162 -8.40 34.24 3.51
CA LEU A 162 -9.17 35.29 2.83
C LEU A 162 -10.15 35.99 3.77
N LYS A 163 -10.65 35.30 4.80
CA LYS A 163 -11.51 35.90 5.84
C LYS A 163 -10.82 37.01 6.64
N LYS A 164 -9.48 37.01 6.68
CA LYS A 164 -8.69 38.10 7.28
C LYS A 164 -8.78 39.39 6.44
N PHE A 165 -8.99 39.28 5.13
CA PHE A 165 -9.19 40.41 4.22
C PHE A 165 -10.66 40.83 4.09
N ASP A 166 -11.61 39.91 4.29
CA ASP A 166 -13.05 40.17 4.31
C ASP A 166 -13.73 39.26 5.35
N SER A 167 -14.09 39.83 6.50
CA SER A 167 -14.69 39.07 7.60
C SER A 167 -16.07 38.49 7.29
N LYS A 168 -16.74 39.00 6.26
CA LYS A 168 -18.07 38.55 5.81
C LYS A 168 -18.00 37.49 4.72
N LEU A 169 -16.80 37.13 4.25
CA LEU A 169 -16.63 36.10 3.22
C LEU A 169 -17.27 34.78 3.67
N PRO A 170 -18.29 34.27 2.95
CA PRO A 170 -18.86 32.95 3.19
C PRO A 170 -17.92 31.84 2.69
N ASN A 171 -18.01 30.66 3.29
CA ASN A 171 -17.27 29.49 2.80
C ASN A 171 -18.00 28.86 1.61
N TYR A 172 -17.27 28.56 0.53
CA TYR A 172 -17.76 27.92 -0.69
C TYR A 172 -18.91 28.62 -1.43
N ASP A 173 -19.20 29.88 -1.11
CA ASP A 173 -20.12 30.71 -1.89
C ASP A 173 -19.33 31.68 -2.77
N PHE A 174 -19.24 31.30 -4.05
CA PHE A 174 -18.54 32.07 -5.09
C PHE A 174 -19.46 33.07 -5.82
N VAL A 175 -20.74 33.17 -5.43
CA VAL A 175 -21.66 34.20 -5.91
C VAL A 175 -21.43 35.50 -5.14
N TYR A 176 -21.06 35.40 -3.87
CA TYR A 176 -20.62 36.52 -3.07
C TYR A 176 -19.48 37.29 -3.76
N LYS A 177 -19.57 38.62 -3.74
CA LYS A 177 -18.54 39.52 -4.25
C LYS A 177 -17.66 39.98 -3.08
N PRO A 178 -16.41 39.50 -2.98
CA PRO A 178 -15.55 39.86 -1.86
C PRO A 178 -15.29 41.36 -1.80
N ASN A 179 -15.32 41.92 -0.59
CA ASN A 179 -14.96 43.30 -0.31
C ASN A 179 -13.66 43.32 0.49
N PHE A 180 -12.58 42.90 -0.16
CA PHE A 180 -11.26 42.83 0.48
C PHE A 180 -10.76 44.22 0.88
N THR A 181 -10.12 44.30 2.04
CA THR A 181 -9.37 45.48 2.49
C THR A 181 -7.91 45.14 2.68
N ASP A 182 -7.02 46.12 2.53
CA ASP A 182 -5.61 45.97 2.89
C ASP A 182 -5.48 45.64 4.39
N ILE A 183 -4.56 44.75 4.74
CA ILE A 183 -4.32 44.32 6.14
C ILE A 183 -2.83 44.29 6.44
N SER A 184 -2.45 44.29 7.72
CA SER A 184 -1.05 44.09 8.12
C SER A 184 -0.55 42.74 7.59
N GLY A 185 0.64 42.74 6.97
CA GLY A 185 1.26 41.51 6.48
C GLY A 185 1.50 40.48 7.58
N SER A 186 1.73 40.93 8.82
CA SER A 186 1.93 40.06 9.98
C SER A 186 0.77 39.07 10.22
N TYR A 187 -0.46 39.41 9.84
CA TYR A 187 -1.63 38.55 10.05
C TYR A 187 -1.68 37.31 9.15
N ILE A 188 -0.88 37.27 8.09
CA ILE A 188 -0.90 36.18 7.11
C ILE A 188 0.48 35.62 6.80
N SER A 189 1.52 35.98 7.58
CA SER A 189 2.88 35.50 7.34
C SER A 189 2.91 33.96 7.34
N GLU A 190 2.31 33.33 8.35
CA GLU A 190 2.23 31.87 8.44
C GLU A 190 1.44 31.24 7.27
N ASP A 191 0.27 31.79 6.89
CA ASP A 191 -0.49 31.25 5.75
C ASP A 191 0.33 31.34 4.44
N LEU A 192 1.14 32.40 4.28
CA LEU A 192 2.01 32.57 3.12
C LEU A 192 3.15 31.56 3.11
N LYS A 193 3.73 31.23 4.28
CA LYS A 193 4.75 30.18 4.41
C LYS A 193 4.18 28.82 4.03
N ASP A 194 3.02 28.47 4.59
CA ASP A 194 2.31 27.23 4.26
C ASP A 194 2.01 27.14 2.76
N PHE A 195 1.53 28.23 2.16
CA PHE A 195 1.26 28.27 0.73
C PHE A 195 2.53 28.16 -0.12
N LEU A 196 3.64 28.75 0.33
CA LEU A 196 4.92 28.68 -0.36
C LEU A 196 5.44 27.23 -0.42
N GLU A 197 5.20 26.41 0.60
CA GLU A 197 5.53 24.98 0.60
C GLU A 197 4.77 24.24 -0.50
N VAL A 198 3.47 24.51 -0.66
CA VAL A 198 2.65 23.95 -1.75
C VAL A 198 3.14 24.45 -3.11
N LEU A 199 3.37 25.76 -3.24
CA LEU A 199 3.84 26.38 -4.49
C LEU A 199 5.21 25.83 -4.94
N ALA A 200 6.08 25.49 -3.99
CA ALA A 200 7.40 24.91 -4.28
C ALA A 200 7.28 23.58 -5.04
N LYS A 201 6.29 22.73 -4.72
CA LYS A 201 6.04 21.43 -5.35
C LYS A 201 5.41 21.52 -6.74
N ILE A 202 4.75 22.62 -7.07
CA ILE A 202 4.04 22.79 -8.35
C ILE A 202 5.02 22.94 -9.51
N THR A 203 4.93 22.03 -10.48
CA THR A 203 5.65 22.13 -11.76
C THR A 203 4.72 22.62 -12.87
N ILE A 204 5.00 23.81 -13.40
CA ILE A 204 4.12 24.52 -14.35
C ILE A 204 4.05 23.80 -15.70
N SER A 205 5.13 23.14 -16.12
CA SER A 205 5.22 22.41 -17.40
C SER A 205 4.67 20.98 -17.34
N SER A 206 4.17 20.54 -16.19
CA SER A 206 3.64 19.17 -16.02
C SER A 206 2.38 18.92 -16.86
N ASN A 207 2.13 17.66 -17.18
CA ASN A 207 0.99 17.25 -17.98
C ASN A 207 -0.30 17.10 -17.15
N TRP A 208 -0.81 18.23 -16.65
CA TRP A 208 -2.02 18.29 -15.82
C TRP A 208 -3.28 17.73 -16.51
N LYS A 209 -3.31 17.71 -17.85
CA LYS A 209 -4.44 17.16 -18.60
C LYS A 209 -4.64 15.67 -18.36
N VAL A 210 -3.55 14.93 -18.18
CA VAL A 210 -3.62 13.47 -17.92
C VAL A 210 -4.33 13.22 -16.60
N ILE A 211 -3.96 13.92 -15.53
CA ILE A 211 -4.61 13.73 -14.22
C ILE A 211 -6.10 14.11 -14.26
N PHE A 212 -6.49 15.12 -15.04
CA PHE A 212 -7.90 15.53 -15.15
C PHE A 212 -8.74 14.52 -15.95
N GLY A 213 -8.13 13.88 -16.96
CA GLY A 213 -8.75 12.75 -17.65
C GLY A 213 -8.99 11.57 -16.70
N ILE A 214 -7.99 11.22 -15.89
CA ILE A 214 -8.10 10.16 -14.88
C ILE A 214 -9.18 10.50 -13.84
N PHE A 215 -9.20 11.73 -13.33
CA PHE A 215 -10.22 12.19 -12.38
C PHE A 215 -11.64 12.10 -12.93
N SER A 216 -11.84 12.51 -14.19
CA SER A 216 -13.17 12.44 -14.83
C SER A 216 -13.65 10.99 -14.98
N ASN A 217 -12.74 10.05 -15.21
CA ASN A 217 -13.05 8.62 -15.27
C ASN A 217 -13.28 8.02 -13.87
N TYR A 218 -12.55 8.50 -12.86
CA TYR A 218 -12.67 8.02 -11.48
C TYR A 218 -13.99 8.47 -10.85
N ARG A 219 -14.36 9.75 -11.02
CA ARG A 219 -15.62 10.30 -10.53
C ARG A 219 -16.13 11.36 -11.51
N SER A 220 -17.35 11.20 -12.01
CA SER A 220 -17.95 12.10 -13.00
C SER A 220 -18.10 13.55 -12.51
N ASN A 221 -18.24 13.76 -11.20
CA ASN A 221 -18.31 15.08 -10.57
C ASN A 221 -16.93 15.72 -10.33
N LEU A 222 -15.83 15.01 -10.58
CA LEU A 222 -14.45 15.51 -10.46
C LEU A 222 -13.94 16.01 -11.83
N SER A 223 -14.75 16.83 -12.50
CA SER A 223 -14.41 17.42 -13.79
C SER A 223 -13.86 18.84 -13.60
N ILE A 224 -12.60 19.04 -14.00
CA ILE A 224 -11.88 20.29 -13.77
C ILE A 224 -11.94 21.20 -14.99
N ASP A 225 -12.33 22.47 -14.79
CA ASP A 225 -12.29 23.48 -15.84
C ASP A 225 -10.85 23.78 -16.28
N ASN A 226 -10.47 23.23 -17.43
CA ASN A 226 -9.17 23.46 -18.06
C ASN A 226 -8.86 24.95 -18.30
N LYS A 227 -9.86 25.79 -18.60
CA LYS A 227 -9.62 27.22 -18.85
C LYS A 227 -9.28 27.94 -17.55
N GLY A 228 -10.05 27.71 -16.49
CA GLY A 228 -9.79 28.19 -15.14
C GLY A 228 -8.44 27.72 -14.62
N TRP A 229 -8.14 26.43 -14.75
CA TRP A 229 -6.87 25.84 -14.32
C TRP A 229 -5.66 26.48 -15.02
N ASN A 230 -5.70 26.65 -16.35
CA ASN A 230 -4.59 27.28 -17.08
C ASN A 230 -4.34 28.72 -16.63
N LYS A 231 -5.38 29.47 -16.24
CA LYS A 231 -5.23 30.81 -15.66
C LYS A 231 -4.55 30.73 -14.29
N VAL A 232 -4.98 29.80 -13.43
CA VAL A 232 -4.34 29.55 -12.12
C VAL A 232 -2.88 29.18 -12.30
N LEU A 233 -2.55 28.20 -13.14
CA LEU A 233 -1.17 27.79 -13.41
C LEU A 233 -0.30 28.95 -13.90
N LYS A 234 -0.82 29.78 -14.81
CA LYS A 234 -0.09 30.96 -15.27
C LYS A 234 0.22 31.91 -14.12
N SER A 235 -0.80 32.23 -13.31
CA SER A 235 -0.63 33.12 -12.16
C SER A 235 0.33 32.57 -11.10
N LEU A 236 0.25 31.27 -10.80
CA LEU A 236 1.20 30.59 -9.91
C LEU A 236 2.62 30.64 -10.48
N GLY A 237 2.77 30.39 -11.79
CA GLY A 237 4.06 30.45 -12.48
C GLY A 237 4.69 31.84 -12.46
N ASP A 238 3.90 32.90 -12.67
CA ASP A 238 4.37 34.29 -12.64
C ASP A 238 4.87 34.67 -11.23
N VAL A 239 4.13 34.27 -10.19
CA VAL A 239 4.51 34.52 -8.79
C VAL A 239 5.73 33.70 -8.37
N LYS A 240 5.81 32.43 -8.79
CA LYS A 240 6.95 31.54 -8.53
C LYS A 240 8.23 32.08 -9.18
N LYS A 241 8.17 32.48 -10.46
CA LYS A 241 9.32 33.05 -11.19
C LYS A 241 9.82 34.38 -10.62
N SER A 242 8.92 35.20 -10.10
CA SER A 242 9.26 36.51 -9.53
C SER A 242 9.69 36.46 -8.06
N PHE A 243 9.54 35.30 -7.39
CA PHE A 243 9.75 35.14 -5.95
C PHE A 243 8.95 36.14 -5.10
N THR A 244 7.84 36.67 -5.64
CA THR A 244 7.12 37.80 -5.03
C THR A 244 6.61 37.45 -3.63
N LEU A 245 5.98 36.28 -3.44
CA LEU A 245 5.46 35.87 -2.13
C LEU A 245 6.59 35.57 -1.13
N LEU A 246 7.70 34.96 -1.58
CA LEU A 246 8.86 34.70 -0.74
C LEU A 246 9.46 36.01 -0.21
N HIS A 247 9.67 36.99 -1.08
CA HIS A 247 10.19 38.30 -0.68
C HIS A 247 9.23 39.03 0.28
N ILE A 248 7.91 38.85 0.13
CA ILE A 248 6.92 39.42 1.05
C ILE A 248 7.08 38.81 2.45
N VAL A 249 7.18 37.49 2.57
CA VAL A 249 7.42 36.81 3.86
C VAL A 249 8.74 37.27 4.49
N GLN A 250 9.83 37.28 3.72
CA GLN A 250 11.14 37.75 4.19
C GLN A 250 11.09 39.18 4.75
N VAL A 251 10.30 40.06 4.12
CA VAL A 251 10.12 41.44 4.56
C VAL A 251 9.22 41.56 5.79
N ILE A 252 8.11 40.82 5.85
CA ILE A 252 7.17 40.84 6.99
C ILE A 252 7.85 40.32 8.26
N ASP A 253 8.64 39.26 8.14
CA ASP A 253 9.33 38.61 9.27
C ASP A 253 10.68 39.25 9.60
N GLU A 254 11.09 40.27 8.84
CA GLU A 254 12.42 40.88 8.91
C GLU A 254 13.58 39.86 8.78
N ASN A 255 13.32 38.73 8.13
CA ASN A 255 14.27 37.65 7.94
C ASN A 255 14.61 37.48 6.44
N PRO A 256 15.68 38.12 5.94
CA PRO A 256 16.05 38.05 4.52
C PRO A 256 16.60 36.68 4.11
N PHE A 257 16.90 35.80 5.07
CA PHE A 257 17.46 34.47 4.82
C PHE A 257 16.39 33.37 4.87
N TYR A 258 15.13 33.71 5.12
CA TYR A 258 14.05 32.74 5.05
C TYR A 258 13.99 32.09 3.66
N SER A 259 13.91 30.76 3.64
CA SER A 259 13.78 29.93 2.46
C SER A 259 12.74 28.85 2.70
N VAL A 260 12.11 28.40 1.63
CA VAL A 260 11.09 27.35 1.69
C VAL A 260 11.76 25.99 1.66
N GLU A 261 11.46 25.14 2.64
CA GLU A 261 11.83 23.73 2.63
C GLU A 261 10.62 22.90 2.18
N SER A 262 10.62 22.38 0.95
CA SER A 262 9.54 21.51 0.47
C SER A 262 9.96 20.04 0.49
N ARG A 263 9.20 19.19 1.17
CA ARG A 263 9.33 17.73 1.08
C ARG A 263 8.46 17.20 -0.06
N PHE A 264 9.03 16.36 -0.92
CA PHE A 264 8.29 15.67 -1.96
C PHE A 264 7.90 14.28 -1.48
N ASP A 265 6.68 13.85 -1.78
CA ASP A 265 6.26 12.46 -1.57
C ASP A 265 6.86 11.56 -2.65
N ASN A 266 7.66 10.58 -2.21
CA ASN A 266 8.30 9.58 -3.07
C ASN A 266 7.56 8.22 -3.05
N SER A 267 6.24 8.23 -2.85
CA SER A 267 5.44 7.01 -2.84
C SER A 267 5.44 6.33 -4.21
N SER A 268 5.89 5.07 -4.27
CA SER A 268 5.85 4.23 -5.47
C SER A 268 4.56 3.41 -5.51
N ILE A 269 3.63 3.78 -6.40
CA ILE A 269 2.34 3.06 -6.52
C ILE A 269 2.42 1.85 -7.45
N VAL A 270 3.43 1.81 -8.31
CA VAL A 270 3.64 0.73 -9.29
C VAL A 270 4.04 -0.57 -8.59
N GLU A 271 4.93 -0.48 -7.60
CA GLU A 271 5.36 -1.65 -6.83
C GLU A 271 4.19 -2.28 -6.07
N ASP A 272 3.39 -1.46 -5.38
CA ASP A 272 2.20 -1.91 -4.66
C ASP A 272 1.20 -2.60 -5.60
N TYR A 273 0.96 -2.03 -6.79
CA TYR A 273 0.09 -2.60 -7.81
C TYR A 273 0.59 -3.97 -8.31
N ILE A 274 1.87 -4.05 -8.70
CA ILE A 274 2.49 -5.29 -9.18
C ILE A 274 2.49 -6.36 -8.08
N ASN A 275 2.80 -5.98 -6.84
CA ASN A 275 2.82 -6.90 -5.71
C ASN A 275 1.42 -7.43 -5.38
N SER A 276 0.37 -6.60 -5.48
CA SER A 276 -1.02 -7.05 -5.33
C SER A 276 -1.35 -8.14 -6.35
N ILE A 277 -1.10 -7.89 -7.64
CA ILE A 277 -1.39 -8.86 -8.71
C ILE A 277 -0.57 -10.14 -8.52
N ARG A 278 0.71 -10.03 -8.15
CA ARG A 278 1.56 -11.19 -7.86
C ARG A 278 0.99 -12.02 -6.73
N SER A 279 0.65 -11.39 -5.60
CA SER A 279 0.11 -12.09 -4.43
C SER A 279 -1.20 -12.78 -4.77
N ASP A 280 -2.13 -12.07 -5.42
CA ASP A 280 -3.43 -12.61 -5.80
C ASP A 280 -3.28 -13.82 -6.74
N ALA A 281 -2.36 -13.75 -7.70
CA ALA A 281 -2.06 -14.84 -8.63
C ALA A 281 -1.41 -16.05 -7.93
N GLU A 282 -0.45 -15.82 -7.03
CA GLU A 282 0.22 -16.86 -6.25
C GLU A 282 -0.73 -17.57 -5.29
N ASP A 283 -1.61 -16.83 -4.63
CA ASP A 283 -2.59 -17.40 -3.71
C ASP A 283 -3.67 -18.18 -4.45
N SER A 284 -4.10 -17.69 -5.61
CA SER A 284 -4.96 -18.44 -6.54
C SER A 284 -4.30 -19.75 -6.97
N LEU A 285 -3.02 -19.72 -7.32
CA LEU A 285 -2.25 -20.90 -7.70
C LEU A 285 -2.17 -21.92 -6.55
N LYS A 286 -1.81 -21.48 -5.33
CA LYS A 286 -1.74 -22.32 -4.14
C LYS A 286 -3.09 -22.98 -3.84
N SER A 287 -4.18 -22.21 -3.93
CA SER A 287 -5.54 -22.68 -3.70
C SER A 287 -5.91 -23.81 -4.66
N VAL A 288 -5.69 -23.62 -5.96
CA VAL A 288 -6.01 -24.65 -6.97
C VAL A 288 -5.14 -25.89 -6.82
N LEU A 289 -3.85 -25.74 -6.53
CA LEU A 289 -2.95 -26.88 -6.29
C LEU A 289 -3.40 -27.70 -5.08
N ARG A 290 -3.80 -27.02 -3.99
CA ARG A 290 -4.37 -27.66 -2.80
C ARG A 290 -5.64 -28.43 -3.15
N GLN A 291 -6.59 -27.79 -3.84
CA GLN A 291 -7.85 -28.45 -4.23
C GLN A 291 -7.62 -29.70 -5.10
N LYS A 292 -6.69 -29.63 -6.07
CA LYS A 292 -6.34 -30.80 -6.92
C LYS A 292 -5.71 -31.92 -6.09
N LYS A 293 -4.85 -31.59 -5.12
CA LYS A 293 -4.26 -32.55 -4.19
C LYS A 293 -5.35 -33.20 -3.34
N ASP A 294 -6.27 -32.42 -2.80
CA ASP A 294 -7.37 -32.92 -1.95
C ASP A 294 -8.32 -33.83 -2.73
N ILE A 295 -8.62 -33.51 -4.00
CA ILE A 295 -9.39 -34.39 -4.90
C ILE A 295 -8.64 -35.70 -5.16
N ALA A 296 -7.32 -35.64 -5.41
CA ALA A 296 -6.52 -36.83 -5.64
C ALA A 296 -6.46 -37.74 -4.39
N ILE A 297 -6.26 -37.14 -3.22
CA ILE A 297 -6.29 -37.85 -1.93
C ILE A 297 -7.65 -38.52 -1.74
N SER A 298 -8.74 -37.78 -1.94
CA SER A 298 -10.10 -38.33 -1.78
C SER A 298 -10.34 -39.55 -2.68
N LYS A 299 -9.89 -39.50 -3.95
CA LYS A 299 -9.97 -40.67 -4.86
C LYS A 299 -9.17 -41.88 -4.37
N TYR A 300 -7.98 -41.67 -3.79
CA TYR A 300 -7.20 -42.78 -3.24
C TYR A 300 -7.82 -43.33 -1.95
N VAL A 301 -8.39 -42.47 -1.13
CA VAL A 301 -9.14 -42.88 0.06
C VAL A 301 -10.33 -43.74 -0.36
N ASP A 302 -11.10 -43.29 -1.37
CA ASP A 302 -12.23 -44.03 -1.90
C ASP A 302 -11.82 -45.41 -2.47
N LEU A 303 -10.69 -45.46 -3.17
CA LEU A 303 -10.15 -46.69 -3.75
C LEU A 303 -9.66 -47.68 -2.69
N ILE A 304 -8.98 -47.19 -1.66
CA ILE A 304 -8.36 -48.04 -0.63
C ILE A 304 -9.40 -48.48 0.39
N PHE A 305 -10.23 -47.56 0.88
CA PHE A 305 -11.08 -47.77 2.05
C PHE A 305 -12.59 -47.85 1.73
N GLY A 306 -13.01 -47.62 0.48
CA GLY A 306 -14.43 -47.46 0.14
C GLY A 306 -14.94 -46.08 0.53
N ASP A 307 -16.18 -45.95 0.99
CA ASP A 307 -16.79 -44.65 1.29
C ASP A 307 -15.97 -43.83 2.32
N ALA A 308 -15.39 -42.71 1.86
CA ALA A 308 -14.58 -41.81 2.69
C ALA A 308 -15.33 -41.28 3.94
N SER A 309 -16.66 -41.20 3.90
CA SER A 309 -17.47 -40.77 5.06
C SER A 309 -17.45 -41.77 6.23
N VAL A 310 -16.99 -43.00 5.98
CA VAL A 310 -16.94 -44.10 6.96
C VAL A 310 -15.52 -44.31 7.52
N THR A 311 -14.54 -43.49 7.13
CA THR A 311 -13.12 -43.73 7.47
C THR A 311 -12.63 -43.09 8.77
N GLU A 312 -13.43 -42.31 9.50
CA GLU A 312 -12.96 -41.74 10.78
C GLU A 312 -12.80 -42.86 11.83
N ARG A 313 -11.54 -43.12 12.21
CA ARG A 313 -11.11 -44.15 13.18
C ARG A 313 -10.51 -43.54 14.44
N ASN A 314 -10.07 -42.29 14.36
CA ASN A 314 -9.63 -41.52 15.52
C ASN A 314 -10.84 -41.05 16.34
N LYS A 315 -10.70 -41.08 17.67
CA LYS A 315 -11.75 -40.64 18.59
C LYS A 315 -11.52 -39.21 19.06
N PHE A 316 -10.25 -38.82 19.24
CA PHE A 316 -9.87 -37.57 19.90
C PHE A 316 -9.05 -36.66 18.97
N TYR A 317 -8.15 -37.22 18.16
CA TYR A 317 -7.38 -36.51 17.13
C TYR A 317 -8.21 -36.38 15.84
N THR A 318 -9.23 -35.51 15.87
CA THR A 318 -10.24 -35.37 14.82
C THR A 318 -10.39 -33.92 14.31
N LYS A 319 -11.05 -33.75 13.17
CA LYS A 319 -11.37 -32.40 12.64
C LYS A 319 -12.37 -31.69 13.54
N SER A 320 -13.30 -32.43 14.14
CA SER A 320 -14.28 -31.91 15.10
C SER A 320 -13.61 -31.35 16.36
N ALA A 321 -12.51 -31.96 16.82
CA ALA A 321 -11.73 -31.41 17.93
C ALA A 321 -11.08 -30.05 17.57
N ASN A 322 -10.66 -29.86 16.31
CA ASN A 322 -10.09 -28.59 15.83
C ASN A 322 -11.03 -27.38 15.97
N ILE A 323 -12.34 -27.59 15.87
CA ILE A 323 -13.34 -26.52 16.07
C ILE A 323 -13.19 -25.87 17.46
N THR A 324 -12.82 -26.65 18.47
CA THR A 324 -12.62 -26.14 19.84
C THR A 324 -11.35 -25.30 19.96
N TYR A 325 -10.28 -25.67 19.23
CA TYR A 325 -9.03 -24.92 19.19
C TYR A 325 -9.16 -23.61 18.40
N GLU A 326 -9.88 -23.64 17.27
CA GLU A 326 -10.14 -22.45 16.46
C GLU A 326 -10.89 -21.37 17.25
N LYS A 327 -11.87 -21.76 18.07
CA LYS A 327 -12.58 -20.84 18.98
C LYS A 327 -11.67 -20.17 20.02
N LYS A 328 -10.51 -20.76 20.28
CA LYS A 328 -9.50 -20.25 21.22
C LYS A 328 -8.30 -19.61 20.51
N GLU A 329 -8.41 -19.34 19.20
CA GLU A 329 -7.32 -18.81 18.37
C GLU A 329 -6.05 -19.68 18.37
N LEU A 330 -6.21 -20.99 18.55
CA LEU A 330 -5.13 -21.98 18.52
C LEU A 330 -5.08 -22.71 17.18
N GLU A 331 -3.87 -23.09 16.74
CA GLU A 331 -3.61 -23.70 15.42
C GLU A 331 -4.21 -25.12 15.25
N GLY A 332 -4.60 -25.78 16.34
CA GLY A 332 -5.22 -27.11 16.34
C GLY A 332 -4.30 -28.24 15.83
N PHE A 333 -4.89 -29.39 15.51
CA PHE A 333 -4.20 -30.57 14.98
C PHE A 333 -3.93 -30.45 13.48
N LYS A 334 -2.67 -30.62 13.08
CA LYS A 334 -2.20 -30.43 11.69
C LYS A 334 -2.36 -31.66 10.78
N TYR A 335 -2.22 -32.87 11.31
CA TYR A 335 -2.12 -34.11 10.53
C TYR A 335 -3.31 -35.05 10.72
N VAL A 336 -4.51 -34.49 10.86
CA VAL A 336 -5.73 -35.26 11.17
C VAL A 336 -5.99 -36.36 10.15
N ASP A 337 -6.07 -35.99 8.87
CA ASP A 337 -6.35 -36.96 7.80
C ASP A 337 -5.25 -38.02 7.64
N PRO A 338 -3.93 -37.67 7.55
CA PRO A 338 -2.87 -38.69 7.47
C PRO A 338 -2.87 -39.68 8.63
N ILE A 339 -3.02 -39.22 9.88
CA ILE A 339 -3.03 -40.10 11.05
C ILE A 339 -4.26 -41.01 11.03
N ASN A 340 -5.41 -40.46 10.65
CA ASN A 340 -6.62 -41.24 10.51
C ASN A 340 -6.48 -42.34 9.44
N PHE A 341 -5.91 -42.03 8.28
CA PHE A 341 -5.68 -43.04 7.23
C PHE A 341 -4.69 -44.13 7.65
N MET A 342 -3.61 -43.78 8.36
CA MET A 342 -2.68 -44.77 8.91
C MET A 342 -3.37 -45.73 9.87
N ARG A 343 -4.22 -45.19 10.75
CA ARG A 343 -4.98 -46.00 11.71
C ARG A 343 -6.02 -46.87 11.02
N ALA A 344 -6.74 -46.34 10.03
CA ALA A 344 -7.69 -47.10 9.23
C ALA A 344 -6.99 -48.28 8.53
N TYR A 345 -5.85 -48.03 7.87
CA TYR A 345 -5.06 -49.09 7.25
C TYR A 345 -4.62 -50.15 8.27
N PHE A 346 -4.16 -49.73 9.44
CA PHE A 346 -3.70 -50.64 10.47
C PHE A 346 -4.81 -51.58 10.97
N LEU A 347 -5.97 -51.02 11.28
CA LEU A 347 -7.09 -51.75 11.87
C LEU A 347 -7.82 -52.61 10.85
N ASP A 348 -8.09 -52.04 9.67
CA ASP A 348 -9.02 -52.63 8.72
C ASP A 348 -8.32 -53.62 7.77
N TYR A 349 -7.02 -53.43 7.50
CA TYR A 349 -6.26 -54.26 6.55
C TYR A 349 -5.04 -54.97 7.16
N PHE A 350 -4.19 -54.25 7.89
CA PHE A 350 -2.92 -54.83 8.35
C PHE A 350 -3.14 -55.91 9.42
N LYS A 351 -3.93 -55.60 10.46
CA LYS A 351 -4.20 -56.55 11.55
C LYS A 351 -5.04 -57.75 11.13
N THR A 352 -5.98 -57.55 10.21
CA THR A 352 -7.00 -58.52 9.79
C THR A 352 -6.46 -59.48 8.74
N GLU A 353 -5.83 -58.94 7.69
CA GLU A 353 -5.50 -59.70 6.48
C GLU A 353 -3.98 -59.75 6.24
N ALA A 354 -3.31 -58.59 6.18
CA ALA A 354 -1.94 -58.53 5.67
C ALA A 354 -0.92 -59.20 6.60
N LYS A 355 -1.08 -59.07 7.92
CA LYS A 355 -0.13 -59.59 8.91
C LYS A 355 0.09 -61.09 8.74
N ASN A 356 -0.99 -61.87 8.68
CA ASN A 356 -0.92 -63.33 8.61
C ASN A 356 -0.25 -63.77 7.29
N VAL A 357 -0.55 -63.10 6.19
CA VAL A 357 0.05 -63.41 4.88
C VAL A 357 1.55 -63.11 4.89
N ILE A 358 1.95 -61.96 5.42
CA ILE A 358 3.37 -61.57 5.50
C ILE A 358 4.14 -62.53 6.42
N GLU A 359 3.57 -62.94 7.54
CA GLU A 359 4.18 -63.93 8.44
C GLU A 359 4.41 -65.28 7.75
N ILE A 360 3.43 -65.76 6.96
CA ILE A 360 3.59 -66.99 6.16
C ILE A 360 4.71 -66.82 5.13
N LEU A 361 4.77 -65.70 4.41
CA LEU A 361 5.82 -65.43 3.43
C LEU A 361 7.20 -65.40 4.09
N LEU A 362 7.34 -64.76 5.25
CA LEU A 362 8.63 -64.68 5.96
C LEU A 362 9.09 -66.05 6.48
N ILE A 363 8.17 -66.90 6.96
CA ILE A 363 8.52 -68.22 7.55
C ILE A 363 8.68 -69.31 6.48
N GLN A 364 7.81 -69.32 5.46
CA GLN A 364 7.68 -70.43 4.52
C GLN A 364 8.04 -70.05 3.07
N GLY A 365 8.27 -68.76 2.79
CA GLY A 365 8.57 -68.28 1.45
C GLY A 365 9.94 -68.71 0.95
N GLN A 366 10.01 -69.13 -0.30
CA GLN A 366 11.27 -69.30 -1.02
C GLN A 366 11.64 -67.99 -1.70
N TRP A 367 12.74 -67.39 -1.25
CA TRP A 367 13.18 -66.07 -1.69
C TRP A 367 14.20 -66.17 -2.81
N ALA A 368 14.08 -65.29 -3.82
CA ALA A 368 15.07 -65.20 -4.89
C ALA A 368 16.45 -64.74 -4.38
N THR A 369 16.47 -63.88 -3.37
CA THR A 369 17.67 -63.44 -2.66
C THR A 369 17.37 -63.22 -1.17
N ASN A 370 18.38 -63.42 -0.32
CA ASN A 370 18.26 -63.16 1.13
C ASN A 370 18.00 -61.67 1.46
N VAL A 371 18.46 -60.76 0.59
CA VAL A 371 18.27 -59.31 0.75
C VAL A 371 16.79 -58.94 0.75
N LEU A 372 15.99 -59.48 -0.18
CA LEU A 372 14.56 -59.20 -0.27
C LEU A 372 13.79 -59.70 0.97
N SER A 373 14.20 -60.84 1.52
CA SER A 373 13.61 -61.39 2.76
C SER A 373 13.90 -60.47 3.94
N GLN A 374 15.14 -59.97 4.04
CA GLN A 374 15.55 -59.06 5.11
C GLN A 374 14.82 -57.71 5.01
N GLU A 375 14.75 -57.10 3.82
CA GLU A 375 14.04 -55.84 3.60
C GLU A 375 12.55 -55.93 3.97
N LEU A 376 11.88 -57.03 3.60
CA LEU A 376 10.49 -57.24 3.98
C LEU A 376 10.32 -57.43 5.50
N SER A 377 11.22 -58.20 6.12
CA SER A 377 11.21 -58.43 7.57
C SER A 377 11.37 -57.12 8.35
N GLU A 378 12.34 -56.29 7.95
CA GLU A 378 12.58 -54.98 8.55
C GLU A 378 11.37 -54.05 8.38
N ALA A 379 10.79 -53.97 7.17
CA ALA A 379 9.60 -53.17 6.91
C ALA A 379 8.39 -53.66 7.72
N PHE A 380 8.20 -54.98 7.84
CA PHE A 380 7.13 -55.57 8.63
C PHE A 380 7.26 -55.21 10.12
N HIS A 381 8.46 -55.32 10.68
CA HIS A 381 8.72 -54.92 12.07
C HIS A 381 8.52 -53.43 12.30
N GLN A 382 8.97 -52.57 11.38
CA GLN A 382 8.73 -51.13 11.45
C GLN A 382 7.24 -50.78 11.47
N ILE A 383 6.43 -51.45 10.64
CA ILE A 383 4.98 -51.24 10.61
C ILE A 383 4.34 -51.73 11.92
N GLN A 384 4.75 -52.89 12.43
CA GLN A 384 4.26 -53.43 13.69
C GLN A 384 4.60 -52.55 14.90
N GLU A 385 5.72 -51.82 14.87
CA GLU A 385 6.11 -50.91 15.94
C GLU A 385 5.45 -49.53 15.80
N SER A 386 5.34 -49.01 14.59
CA SER A 386 4.93 -47.61 14.34
C SER A 386 3.42 -47.40 14.30
N LEU A 387 2.65 -48.30 13.67
CA LEU A 387 1.20 -48.12 13.53
C LEU A 387 0.44 -48.16 14.87
N PRO A 388 0.79 -49.01 15.86
CA PRO A 388 0.16 -48.95 17.18
C PRO A 388 0.31 -47.59 17.87
N LYS A 389 1.44 -46.89 17.66
CA LYS A 389 1.68 -45.57 18.26
C LYS A 389 0.63 -44.53 17.84
N THR A 390 -0.03 -44.72 16.70
CA THR A 390 -1.15 -43.85 16.29
C THR A 390 -2.39 -44.01 17.20
N ILE A 391 -2.62 -45.23 17.70
CA ILE A 391 -3.69 -45.52 18.67
C ILE A 391 -3.31 -44.93 20.03
N ASP A 392 -2.06 -45.12 20.46
CA ASP A 392 -1.57 -44.59 21.73
C ASP A 392 -1.63 -43.06 21.75
N LEU A 393 -1.24 -42.40 20.64
CA LEU A 393 -1.35 -40.97 20.49
C LEU A 393 -2.80 -40.49 20.66
N ASP A 394 -3.75 -41.08 19.91
CA ASP A 394 -5.16 -40.70 19.99
C ASP A 394 -5.73 -40.95 21.39
N ASN A 395 -5.44 -42.09 22.00
CA ASN A 395 -5.89 -42.40 23.36
C ASN A 395 -5.28 -41.48 24.41
N SER A 396 -4.04 -41.02 24.24
CA SER A 396 -3.40 -40.08 25.18
C SER A 396 -4.12 -38.72 25.26
N LEU A 397 -4.96 -38.40 24.26
CA LEU A 397 -5.76 -37.18 24.20
C LEU A 397 -7.15 -37.34 24.82
N ALA A 398 -7.46 -38.53 25.35
CA ALA A 398 -8.69 -38.75 26.10
C ALA A 398 -8.71 -37.88 27.37
N ASP A 399 -9.92 -37.55 27.81
CA ASP A 399 -10.18 -36.60 28.90
C ASP A 399 -9.60 -37.03 30.25
N ASP A 400 -9.39 -38.33 30.43
CA ASP A 400 -8.84 -38.98 31.62
C ASP A 400 -7.31 -39.19 31.55
N GLN A 401 -6.68 -38.71 30.47
CA GLN A 401 -5.24 -38.83 30.26
C GLN A 401 -4.54 -37.48 30.45
N PRO A 402 -3.27 -37.47 30.92
CA PRO A 402 -2.56 -36.24 31.27
C PRO A 402 -2.49 -35.19 30.14
N ASN A 403 -2.42 -35.63 28.88
CA ASN A 403 -2.38 -34.69 27.75
C ASN A 403 -3.78 -34.12 27.44
N GLY A 404 -4.84 -34.93 27.53
CA GLY A 404 -6.23 -34.46 27.38
C GLY A 404 -6.65 -33.48 28.48
N GLU A 405 -6.26 -33.74 29.73
CA GLU A 405 -6.49 -32.81 30.86
C GLU A 405 -5.80 -31.46 30.63
N ARG A 406 -4.53 -31.48 30.19
CA ARG A 406 -3.77 -30.25 29.86
C ARG A 406 -4.41 -29.46 28.73
N ILE A 407 -4.93 -30.15 27.73
CA ILE A 407 -5.64 -29.56 26.59
C ILE A 407 -6.96 -28.92 27.03
N LYS A 408 -7.69 -29.52 27.97
CA LYS A 408 -8.92 -28.94 28.53
C LYS A 408 -8.69 -27.72 29.41
N ALA A 409 -7.58 -27.72 30.15
CA ALA A 409 -7.23 -26.66 31.10
C ALA A 409 -6.73 -25.37 30.44
N THR A 410 -6.32 -25.45 29.17
CA THR A 410 -5.99 -24.31 28.29
C THR A 410 -7.24 -23.94 27.52
#